data_AF-A0A7S3Q812-F1
#
_entry.id   AF-A0A7S3Q812-F1
#
_cell.length_a   1.000
_cell.length_b   1.000
_cell.length_c   1.000
_cell.angle_alpha   90.00
_cell.angle_beta   90.00
_cell.angle_gamma   90.00
#
_symmetry.space_group_name_H-M   'P 1'
#
loop_
_entity.id
_entity.type
_entity.pdbx_description
1 polymer ?
#
loop_
_entity_poly.entity_id
_entity_poly.type
_entity_poly.pdbx_seq_one_letter_code
_entity_poly.pdbx_strand_id
1 'polypeptide(L)'
;PTSYEAQEPIPLEYLQDKDYSSYDIELGVAIMSENTKEPVKVSKSNLRNLYWNAKQQLTHHSVTGCIMNPGDLLASGTISGSSAESLGSMLELSWKGTRE
;
A
#
# COMPACT_ATOMS: atom_id res chain seq x y z
N PRO A 1 -15.26 -0.46 -11.02
CA PRO A 1 -14.10 0.45 -10.93
C PRO A 1 -14.48 1.71 -10.14
N THR A 2 -14.11 1.77 -8.87
CA THR A 2 -14.22 2.97 -8.03
C THR A 2 -13.17 3.99 -8.50
N SER A 3 -13.53 5.27 -8.57
CA SER A 3 -12.69 6.32 -9.16
C SER A 3 -11.36 6.46 -8.40
N TYR A 4 -10.25 6.32 -9.13
CA TYR A 4 -8.92 6.62 -8.63
C TYR A 4 -8.65 8.12 -8.73
N GLU A 5 -7.94 8.68 -7.76
CA GLU A 5 -7.33 10.00 -7.95
C GLU A 5 -6.31 9.89 -9.10
N ALA A 6 -6.34 10.86 -10.01
CA ALA A 6 -5.37 10.93 -11.09
C ALA A 6 -3.97 11.16 -10.50
N GLN A 7 -2.95 10.51 -11.08
CA GLN A 7 -1.57 10.74 -10.66
C GLN A 7 -1.13 12.15 -11.06
N GLU A 8 -0.72 12.96 -10.10
CA GLU A 8 -0.19 14.30 -10.29
C GLU A 8 1.20 14.46 -9.63
N PRO A 9 2.24 14.88 -10.39
CA PRO A 9 2.24 15.14 -11.83
C PRO A 9 2.04 13.87 -12.66
N ILE A 10 1.64 14.04 -13.93
CA ILE A 10 1.53 12.93 -14.88
C ILE A 10 2.89 12.21 -14.97
N PRO A 11 2.95 10.88 -14.75
CA PRO A 11 4.19 10.13 -14.86
C PRO A 11 4.84 10.24 -16.25
N LEU A 12 6.13 9.94 -16.32
CA LEU A 12 6.81 9.76 -17.60
C LEU A 12 6.13 8.65 -18.43
N GLU A 13 6.22 8.76 -19.76
CA GLU A 13 5.49 7.91 -20.71
C GLU A 13 5.59 6.41 -20.41
N TYR A 14 6.78 5.91 -20.03
CA TYR A 14 7.00 4.49 -19.73
C TYR A 14 6.24 3.98 -18.49
N LEU A 15 5.75 4.87 -17.62
CA LEU A 15 4.92 4.55 -16.45
C LEU A 15 3.45 4.88 -16.63
N GLN A 16 3.07 5.48 -17.76
CA GLN A 16 1.66 5.78 -18.02
C GLN A 16 0.92 4.49 -18.36
N ASP A 17 -0.21 4.31 -17.69
CA ASP A 17 -1.04 3.12 -17.79
C ASP A 17 -2.47 3.55 -18.15
N LYS A 18 -2.94 3.16 -19.34
CA LYS A 18 -4.29 3.54 -19.82
C LYS A 18 -5.39 2.95 -18.93
N ASP A 19 -5.09 1.82 -18.30
CA ASP A 19 -5.94 1.13 -17.35
C ASP A 19 -5.35 1.31 -15.94
N TYR A 20 -4.97 2.55 -15.59
CA TYR A 20 -4.47 2.88 -14.26
C TYR A 20 -5.54 2.54 -13.22
N SER A 21 -5.30 1.44 -12.52
CA SER A 21 -6.14 0.93 -11.47
C SER A 21 -5.31 0.15 -10.45
N SER A 22 -5.90 -0.07 -9.29
CA SER A 22 -5.42 -0.99 -8.26
C SER A 22 -6.51 -2.04 -7.98
N TYR A 23 -6.33 -2.90 -6.99
CA TYR A 23 -7.33 -3.88 -6.59
C TYR A 23 -8.07 -3.40 -5.34
N ASP A 24 -9.38 -3.62 -5.31
CA ASP A 24 -10.20 -3.37 -4.12
C ASP A 24 -10.09 -4.55 -3.15
N ILE A 25 -9.05 -4.51 -2.31
CA ILE A 25 -8.77 -5.55 -1.32
C ILE A 25 -8.76 -4.87 0.04
N GLU A 26 -9.79 -5.14 0.86
CA GLU A 26 -9.82 -4.69 2.24
C GLU A 26 -8.75 -5.41 3.06
N LEU A 27 -7.99 -4.64 3.83
CA LEU A 27 -6.92 -5.12 4.69
C LEU A 27 -7.25 -4.76 6.13
N GLY A 28 -7.00 -5.69 7.05
CA GLY A 28 -7.18 -5.48 8.48
C GLY A 28 -6.01 -6.06 9.26
N VAL A 29 -5.54 -5.31 10.26
CA VAL A 29 -4.50 -5.76 11.19
C VAL A 29 -5.08 -5.74 12.60
N ALA A 30 -4.89 -6.84 13.33
CA ALA A 30 -5.23 -6.95 14.74
C ALA A 30 -4.01 -7.43 15.54
N ILE A 31 -3.87 -6.92 16.75
CA ILE A 31 -2.80 -7.27 17.68
C ILE A 31 -3.44 -7.91 18.91
N MET A 32 -2.86 -9.03 19.33
CA MET A 32 -3.19 -9.70 20.58
C MET A 32 -1.94 -9.66 21.46
N SER A 33 -2.10 -9.18 22.69
CA SER A 33 -1.08 -9.27 23.74
C SER A 33 -1.48 -10.31 24.78
N GLU A 34 -0.56 -10.69 25.64
CA GLU A 34 -0.81 -11.63 26.74
C GLU A 34 -1.95 -11.16 27.67
N ASN A 35 -2.20 -9.85 27.75
CA ASN A 35 -3.21 -9.25 28.63
C ASN A 35 -4.57 -9.02 27.95
N THR A 36 -4.67 -9.21 26.64
CA THR A 36 -5.93 -9.03 25.90
C THR A 36 -6.69 -10.34 25.80
N LYS A 37 -8.01 -10.31 26.07
CA LYS A 37 -8.87 -11.50 25.92
C LYS A 37 -9.21 -11.82 24.46
N GLU A 38 -9.23 -10.81 23.60
CA GLU A 38 -9.55 -10.90 22.18
C GLU A 38 -8.58 -10.03 21.36
N PRO A 39 -8.29 -10.35 20.09
CA PRO A 39 -7.48 -9.50 19.22
C PRO A 39 -8.07 -8.08 19.07
N VAL A 40 -7.24 -7.06 19.27
CA VAL A 40 -7.63 -5.67 19.10
C VAL A 40 -7.30 -5.23 17.68
N LYS A 41 -8.30 -4.83 16.90
CA LYS A 41 -8.08 -4.27 15.56
C LYS A 41 -7.39 -2.92 15.67
N VAL A 42 -6.22 -2.80 15.06
CA VAL A 42 -5.39 -1.58 15.11
C VAL A 42 -5.33 -0.83 13.80
N SER A 43 -5.67 -1.47 12.68
CA SER A 43 -5.73 -0.82 11.38
C SER A 43 -6.76 -1.48 10.46
N LYS A 44 -7.48 -0.68 9.69
CA LYS A 44 -8.29 -1.11 8.53
C LYS A 44 -7.96 -0.22 7.34
N SER A 45 -7.37 -0.81 6.31
CA SER A 45 -6.95 -0.10 5.09
C SER A 45 -7.42 -0.84 3.83
N ASN A 46 -6.93 -0.44 2.68
CA ASN A 46 -7.26 -1.08 1.40
C ASN A 46 -6.08 -0.97 0.42
N LEU A 47 -5.81 -2.03 -0.33
CA LEU A 47 -4.74 -2.04 -1.34
C LEU A 47 -4.92 -0.95 -2.42
N ARG A 48 -6.17 -0.51 -2.67
CA ARG A 48 -6.47 0.57 -3.60
C ARG A 48 -5.87 1.93 -3.21
N ASN A 49 -5.39 2.06 -1.98
CA ASN A 49 -4.74 3.28 -1.48
C ASN A 49 -3.31 3.45 -2.02
N LEU A 50 -2.72 2.43 -2.66
CA LEU A 50 -1.40 2.56 -3.28
C LEU A 50 -1.42 3.56 -4.44
N TYR A 51 -0.49 4.52 -4.40
CA TYR A 51 -0.32 5.51 -5.45
C TYR A 51 0.37 4.96 -6.72
N TRP A 52 1.20 3.93 -6.58
CA TRP A 52 1.84 3.23 -7.70
C TRP A 52 1.30 1.81 -7.76
N ASN A 53 0.73 1.43 -8.91
CA ASN A 53 0.18 0.08 -9.07
C ASN A 53 1.30 -0.95 -9.35
N ALA A 54 0.95 -2.25 -9.26
CA ALA A 54 1.91 -3.33 -9.47
C ALA A 54 2.55 -3.32 -10.87
N LYS A 55 1.79 -2.89 -11.90
CA LYS A 55 2.30 -2.75 -13.28
C LYS A 55 3.44 -1.74 -13.31
N GLN A 56 3.23 -0.55 -12.73
CA GLN A 56 4.22 0.51 -12.65
C GLN A 56 5.44 0.13 -11.81
N GLN A 57 5.24 -0.55 -10.68
CA GLN A 57 6.35 -1.02 -9.84
C GLN A 57 7.27 -1.98 -10.62
N LEU A 58 6.71 -2.96 -11.33
CA LEU A 58 7.48 -3.91 -12.12
C LEU A 58 8.16 -3.24 -13.33
N THR A 59 7.43 -2.37 -14.05
CA THR A 59 7.99 -1.61 -15.17
C THR A 59 9.15 -0.73 -14.72
N HIS A 60 9.02 -0.05 -13.57
CA HIS A 60 10.10 0.77 -13.03
C HIS A 60 11.32 -0.07 -12.62
N HIS A 61 11.11 -1.20 -11.94
CA HIS A 61 12.19 -2.09 -11.51
C HIS A 61 13.04 -2.55 -12.70
N SER A 62 12.40 -2.87 -13.83
CA SER A 62 13.07 -3.44 -15.00
C SER A 62 13.61 -2.43 -16.02
N VAL A 63 13.34 -1.12 -15.86
CA VAL A 63 13.62 -0.11 -16.89
C VAL A 63 15.11 0.02 -17.27
N THR A 64 16.03 -0.26 -16.33
CA THR A 64 17.48 -0.19 -16.58
C THR A 64 18.10 -1.53 -16.96
N GLY A 65 17.28 -2.55 -17.26
CA GLY A 65 17.74 -3.90 -17.60
C GLY A 65 17.90 -4.84 -16.41
N CYS A 66 17.32 -4.54 -15.25
CA CYS A 66 17.25 -5.49 -14.13
C CYS A 66 16.42 -6.72 -14.55
N ILE A 67 17.00 -7.91 -14.40
CA ILE A 67 16.35 -9.17 -14.79
C ILE A 67 15.41 -9.63 -13.67
N MET A 68 14.15 -9.84 -14.02
CA MET A 68 13.14 -10.44 -13.15
C MET A 68 13.02 -11.93 -13.42
N ASN A 69 12.90 -12.74 -12.37
CA ASN A 69 12.80 -14.18 -12.44
C ASN A 69 11.44 -14.69 -11.93
N PRO A 70 10.96 -15.83 -12.43
CA PRO A 70 9.82 -16.51 -11.83
C PRO A 70 10.08 -16.80 -10.35
N GLY A 71 9.15 -16.38 -9.49
CA GLY A 71 9.26 -16.53 -8.04
C GLY A 71 9.83 -15.30 -7.31
N ASP A 72 10.29 -14.27 -8.02
CA ASP A 72 10.66 -13.01 -7.39
C ASP A 72 9.46 -12.36 -6.68
N LEU A 73 9.70 -11.80 -5.50
CA LEU A 73 8.68 -11.14 -4.68
C LEU A 73 8.92 -9.63 -4.64
N LEU A 74 7.96 -8.86 -5.17
CA LEU A 74 7.93 -7.41 -5.01
C LEU A 74 6.86 -7.04 -4.01
N ALA A 75 7.26 -6.42 -2.90
CA ALA A 75 6.34 -5.90 -1.90
C ALA A 75 5.83 -4.50 -2.32
N SER A 76 4.61 -4.17 -1.90
CA SER A 76 3.97 -2.89 -2.19
C SER A 76 4.59 -1.68 -1.48
N GLY A 77 5.31 -1.93 -0.37
CA GLY A 77 5.53 -0.96 0.69
C GLY A 77 4.36 -0.93 1.69
N THR A 78 4.52 -0.14 2.76
CA THR A 78 3.48 0.03 3.79
C THR A 78 2.22 0.64 3.18
N ILE A 79 1.05 0.03 3.45
CA ILE A 79 -0.23 0.48 2.90
C ILE A 79 -0.96 1.33 3.93
N SER A 80 -0.94 2.64 3.72
CA SER A 80 -1.64 3.62 4.54
C SER A 80 -2.73 4.32 3.71
N GLY A 81 -3.92 4.48 4.28
CA GLY A 81 -4.94 5.37 3.73
C GLY A 81 -4.87 6.78 4.35
N SER A 82 -5.81 7.63 3.98
CA SER A 82 -5.87 9.02 4.45
C SER A 82 -6.42 9.18 5.86
N SER A 83 -7.15 8.20 6.39
CA SER A 83 -7.68 8.23 7.76
C SER A 83 -6.69 7.66 8.77
N ALA A 84 -6.73 8.15 10.01
CA ALA A 84 -5.85 7.68 11.09
C ALA A 84 -5.99 6.17 11.36
N GLU A 85 -7.19 5.61 11.20
CA GLU A 85 -7.48 4.18 11.38
C GLU A 85 -6.93 3.29 10.24
N SER A 86 -6.48 3.90 9.14
CA SER A 86 -6.02 3.19 7.94
C SER A 86 -4.52 3.22 7.75
N LEU A 87 -3.76 3.73 8.74
CA LEU A 87 -2.31 3.77 8.72
C LEU A 87 -1.73 2.36 8.85
N GLY A 88 -0.68 2.08 8.08
CA GLY A 88 -0.15 0.72 7.87
C GLY A 88 0.96 0.29 8.83
N SER A 89 1.37 1.13 9.78
CA SER A 89 2.41 0.79 10.75
C SER A 89 2.13 1.36 12.14
N MET A 90 2.67 0.71 13.18
CA MET A 90 2.62 1.24 14.55
C MET A 90 3.35 2.58 14.68
N LEU A 91 4.37 2.84 13.86
CA LEU A 91 5.09 4.11 13.83
C LEU A 91 4.14 5.26 13.45
N GLU A 92 3.34 5.05 12.42
CA GLU A 92 2.34 6.02 11.94
C GLU A 92 1.17 6.13 12.93
N LEU A 93 0.61 4.99 13.36
CA LEU A 93 -0.53 4.93 14.29
C LEU A 93 -0.26 5.65 15.61
N SER A 94 0.91 5.40 16.21
CA SER A 94 1.33 6.05 17.47
C SER A 94 1.92 7.45 17.26
N TRP A 95 2.05 7.91 16.01
CA TRP A 95 2.76 9.14 15.65
C TRP A 95 4.14 9.23 16.33
N LYS A 96 4.99 8.23 16.07
CA LYS A 96 6.31 8.11 16.71
C LYS A 96 6.22 8.07 18.26
N GLY A 97 5.19 7.40 18.78
CA GLY A 97 4.95 7.23 20.21
C GLY A 97 4.44 8.48 20.93
N THR A 98 3.90 9.47 20.22
CA THR A 98 3.37 10.72 20.82
C THR A 98 1.84 10.77 20.87
N ARG A 99 1.15 9.76 20.34
CA ARG A 99 -0.30 9.55 20.46
C ARG A 99 -0.57 8.24 21.20
N GLU A 100 -1.58 8.27 22.06
CA GLU A 100 -2.10 7.12 22.82
C GLU A 100 -3.31 6.49 22.13
#